data_AF-A0A923RKP1-F1
#
_entry.id   AF-A0A923RKP1-F1
#
_cell.length_a   1.000
_cell.length_b   1.000
_cell.length_c   1.000
_cell.angle_alpha   90.00
_cell.angle_beta   90.00
_cell.angle_gamma   90.00
#
_symmetry.space_group_name_H-M   'P 1'
#
loop_
_entity.id
_entity.type
_entity.pdbx_description
1 polymer ?
#
loop_
_entity_poly.entity_id
_entity_poly.type
_entity_poly.pdbx_seq_one_letter_code
_entity_poly.pdbx_strand_id
1 'polypeptide(L)'
;MSNQHKNPTISFRITDAERKQIEALILASGMMKKDYFIRSCIYNRLCVVGKKETIYPLVQTVNAFYLQLLEMQKAFTSSDCTPDTLPSSEAINELQIEYTNMLTAIIDLLDGAKYLGEGDCHE
;
A
#
# COMPACT_ATOMS: atom_id res chain seq x y z
N MET A 1 -3.57 39.12 -24.71
CA MET A 1 -4.14 37.92 -24.09
C MET A 1 -3.19 36.76 -24.35
N SER A 2 -2.21 36.52 -23.47
CA SER A 2 -1.27 35.41 -23.67
C SER A 2 -1.97 34.11 -23.27
N ASN A 3 -2.18 33.20 -24.24
CA ASN A 3 -2.64 31.84 -24.01
C ASN A 3 -1.54 31.01 -23.34
N GLN A 4 -1.19 31.38 -22.10
CA GLN A 4 -0.28 30.62 -21.27
C GLN A 4 -1.13 29.62 -20.50
N HIS A 5 -1.28 28.40 -21.01
CA HIS A 5 -1.63 27.29 -20.14
C HIS A 5 -0.44 27.06 -19.21
N LYS A 6 -0.40 27.81 -18.10
CA LYS A 6 0.42 27.46 -16.93
C LYS A 6 -0.19 26.17 -16.41
N ASN A 7 0.50 25.04 -16.56
CA ASN A 7 0.01 23.74 -16.09
C ASN A 7 -0.71 23.90 -14.74
N PRO A 8 -2.05 23.76 -14.68
CA PRO A 8 -2.79 24.05 -13.46
C PRO A 8 -2.45 23.00 -12.41
N THR A 9 -2.30 23.45 -11.16
CA THR A 9 -2.23 22.55 -10.01
C THR A 9 -3.53 21.74 -9.94
N ILE A 10 -3.40 20.41 -9.94
CA ILE A 10 -4.52 19.50 -9.72
C ILE A 10 -4.59 19.22 -8.23
N SER A 11 -5.70 19.61 -7.58
CA SER A 11 -5.95 19.37 -6.17
C SER A 11 -7.24 18.60 -5.97
N PHE A 12 -7.19 17.56 -5.14
CA PHE A 12 -8.35 16.78 -4.74
C PHE A 12 -8.62 16.97 -3.26
N ARG A 13 -9.89 16.93 -2.87
CA ARG A 13 -10.29 16.83 -1.46
C ARG A 13 -10.52 15.36 -1.16
N ILE A 14 -9.74 14.83 -0.24
CA ILE A 14 -9.81 13.43 0.18
C ILE A 14 -9.91 13.37 1.70
N THR A 15 -10.63 12.37 2.19
CA THR A 15 -10.68 12.00 3.60
C THR A 15 -9.33 11.42 4.05
N ASP A 16 -9.11 11.33 5.36
CA ASP A 16 -7.88 10.73 5.89
C ASP A 16 -7.77 9.23 5.57
N ALA A 17 -8.91 8.53 5.48
CA ALA A 17 -8.95 7.12 5.07
C ALA A 17 -8.50 6.94 3.61
N GLU A 18 -9.05 7.73 2.70
CA GLU A 18 -8.65 7.74 1.28
C GLU A 18 -7.17 8.12 1.12
N ARG A 19 -6.68 9.07 1.95
CA ARG A 19 -5.26 9.43 1.97
C ARG A 19 -4.38 8.23 2.32
N LYS A 20 -4.71 7.49 3.39
CA LYS A 20 -3.96 6.29 3.79
C LYS A 20 -3.96 5.21 2.70
N GLN A 21 -5.10 5.01 2.02
CA GLN A 21 -5.20 4.08 0.89
C GLN A 21 -4.30 4.49 -0.28
N ILE A 22 -4.32 5.77 -0.66
CA ILE A 22 -3.48 6.30 -1.74
C ILE A 22 -1.99 6.16 -1.38
N GLU A 23 -1.61 6.41 -0.13
CA GLU A 23 -0.23 6.26 0.33
C GLU A 23 0.24 4.80 0.30
N ALA A 24 -0.63 3.85 0.68
CA ALA A 24 -0.35 2.43 0.54
C ALA A 24 -0.15 2.03 -0.94
N LEU A 25 -0.99 2.52 -1.86
CA LEU A 25 -0.84 2.26 -3.29
C LEU A 25 0.43 2.87 -3.90
N ILE A 26 0.78 4.09 -3.50
CA ILE A 26 2.04 4.74 -3.91
C ILE A 26 3.22 3.89 -3.45
N LEU A 27 3.24 3.49 -2.17
CA LEU A 27 4.30 2.65 -1.61
C LEU A 27 4.37 1.31 -2.35
N ALA A 28 3.23 0.66 -2.56
CA ALA A 28 3.14 -0.61 -3.27
C ALA A 28 3.73 -0.49 -4.69
N SER A 29 3.36 0.57 -5.42
CA SER A 29 3.81 0.80 -6.79
C SER A 29 5.32 1.00 -6.95
N GLY A 30 6.02 1.37 -5.87
CA GLY A 30 7.44 1.75 -5.88
C GLY A 30 7.75 2.98 -6.75
N MET A 31 6.76 3.77 -7.13
CA MET A 31 6.93 5.01 -7.89
C MET A 31 6.97 6.23 -6.97
N MET A 32 7.61 7.31 -7.44
CA MET A 32 7.46 8.60 -6.76
C MET A 32 5.99 9.04 -6.79
N LYS A 33 5.51 9.66 -5.70
CA LYS A 33 4.12 10.14 -5.55
C LYS A 33 3.62 10.92 -6.77
N LYS A 34 4.46 11.80 -7.34
CA LYS A 34 4.12 12.56 -8.56
C LYS A 34 3.89 11.67 -9.79
N ASP A 35 4.72 10.65 -9.98
CA ASP A 35 4.68 9.78 -11.15
C ASP A 35 3.51 8.81 -11.04
N TYR A 36 3.22 8.34 -9.82
CA TYR A 36 2.03 7.58 -9.50
C TYR A 36 0.77 8.36 -9.89
N PHE A 37 0.59 9.59 -9.40
CA PHE A 37 -0.60 10.38 -9.73
C PHE A 37 -0.73 10.64 -11.23
N ILE A 38 0.35 11.02 -11.91
CA ILE A 38 0.31 11.27 -13.36
C ILE A 38 -0.12 10.01 -14.12
N ARG A 39 0.49 8.85 -13.83
CA ARG A 39 0.19 7.59 -14.52
C ARG A 39 -1.21 7.08 -14.20
N SER A 40 -1.61 7.16 -12.93
CA SER A 40 -2.96 6.76 -12.50
C SER A 40 -4.04 7.64 -13.17
N CYS A 41 -3.80 8.95 -13.30
CA CYS A 41 -4.72 9.84 -14.01
C CYS A 41 -4.79 9.58 -15.52
N ILE A 42 -3.68 9.23 -16.17
CA ILE A 42 -3.64 8.97 -17.62
C ILE A 42 -4.29 7.62 -17.96
N TYR A 43 -3.91 6.57 -17.23
CA TYR A 43 -4.28 5.20 -17.62
C TYR A 43 -5.49 4.65 -16.85
N ASN A 44 -5.97 5.36 -15.83
CA ASN A 44 -7.04 4.93 -14.94
C ASN A 44 -6.87 3.49 -14.40
N ARG A 45 -5.61 3.06 -14.25
CA ARG A 45 -5.21 1.74 -13.75
C ARG A 45 -3.92 1.87 -12.96
N LEU A 46 -3.70 0.94 -12.03
CA LEU A 46 -2.43 0.83 -11.33
C LEU A 46 -1.37 0.37 -12.31
N CYS A 47 -0.38 1.22 -12.56
CA CYS A 47 0.80 0.84 -13.31
C CYS A 47 1.85 0.29 -12.36
N VAL A 48 2.41 -0.87 -12.67
CA VAL A 48 3.46 -1.48 -11.88
C VAL A 48 4.72 -1.65 -12.71
N VAL A 49 5.87 -1.42 -12.09
CA VAL A 49 7.17 -1.71 -12.70
C VAL A 49 7.73 -2.95 -11.99
N GLY A 50 7.69 -4.09 -12.68
CA GLY A 50 8.16 -5.39 -12.16
C GLY A 50 9.68 -5.45 -12.04
N LYS A 51 10.27 -4.70 -11.11
CA LYS A 51 11.68 -4.77 -10.75
C LYS A 51 11.86 -5.46 -9.42
N LYS A 52 12.95 -6.22 -9.27
CA LYS A 52 13.33 -6.84 -7.98
C LYS A 52 13.37 -5.82 -6.84
N GLU A 53 13.88 -4.62 -7.11
CA GLU A 53 13.96 -3.49 -6.17
C GLU A 53 12.58 -2.99 -5.71
N THR A 54 11.53 -3.18 -6.51
CA THR A 54 10.16 -2.76 -6.21
C THR A 54 9.39 -3.87 -5.50
N ILE A 55 9.61 -5.13 -5.87
CA ILE A 55 8.89 -6.29 -5.32
C ILE A 55 9.43 -6.67 -3.93
N TYR A 56 10.74 -6.63 -3.73
CA TYR A 56 11.36 -7.09 -2.49
C TYR A 56 10.93 -6.28 -1.24
N PRO A 57 10.81 -4.94 -1.31
CA PRO A 57 10.21 -4.16 -0.23
C PRO A 57 8.80 -4.62 0.16
N LEU A 58 7.96 -5.01 -0.80
CA LEU A 58 6.60 -5.49 -0.51
C LEU A 58 6.64 -6.79 0.31
N VAL A 59 7.51 -7.72 -0.07
CA VAL A 59 7.72 -8.97 0.66
C VAL A 59 8.22 -8.69 2.07
N GLN A 60 9.15 -7.73 2.23
CA GLN A 60 9.65 -7.30 3.53
C GLN A 60 8.55 -6.69 4.39
N THR A 61 7.69 -5.85 3.82
CA THR A 61 6.53 -5.25 4.52
C THR A 61 5.57 -6.32 5.00
N VAL A 62 5.19 -7.28 4.15
CA VAL A 62 4.31 -8.40 4.54
C VAL A 62 4.94 -9.24 5.64
N ASN A 63 6.24 -9.52 5.56
CA ASN A 63 6.94 -10.27 6.61
C ASN A 63 7.01 -9.49 7.93
N ALA A 64 7.22 -8.17 7.88
CA ALA A 64 7.20 -7.32 9.08
C ALA A 64 5.83 -7.36 9.76
N PHE A 65 4.74 -7.30 8.99
CA PHE A 65 3.38 -7.43 9.53
C PHE A 65 3.14 -8.79 10.17
N TYR A 66 3.59 -9.86 9.53
CA TYR A 66 3.49 -11.21 10.08
C TYR A 66 4.21 -11.33 11.44
N LEU A 67 5.42 -10.80 11.55
CA LEU A 67 6.19 -10.81 12.80
C LEU A 67 5.52 -9.99 13.91
N GLN A 68 4.97 -8.83 13.56
CA GLN A 68 4.24 -7.99 14.51
C GLN A 68 2.95 -8.67 15.02
N LEU A 69 2.22 -9.39 14.16
CA LEU A 69 1.07 -10.18 14.60
C LEU A 69 1.47 -11.34 15.53
N LEU A 70 2.59 -12.00 15.24
CA LEU A 70 3.13 -13.04 16.11
C LEU A 70 3.51 -12.49 17.50
N GLU A 71 4.13 -11.31 17.54
CA GLU A 71 4.49 -10.65 18.79
C GLU A 71 3.24 -10.27 19.59
N MET A 72 2.24 -9.70 18.91
CA MET A 72 0.96 -9.37 19.51
C MET A 72 0.25 -10.62 20.06
N GLN A 73 0.21 -11.72 19.32
CA GLN A 73 -0.32 -13.00 19.79
C GLN A 73 0.40 -13.51 21.05
N LYS A 74 1.74 -13.41 21.09
CA LYS A 74 2.52 -13.79 22.26
C LYS A 74 2.16 -12.95 23.47
N ALA A 75 1.97 -11.64 23.30
CA ALA A 75 1.55 -10.76 24.39
C ALA A 75 0.20 -11.22 24.99
N PHE A 76 -0.79 -11.55 24.15
CA PHE A 76 -2.11 -12.02 24.60
C PHE A 76 -2.12 -13.41 25.24
N THR A 77 -1.20 -14.28 24.86
CA THR A 77 -1.13 -15.67 25.36
C THR A 77 -0.18 -15.85 26.54
N SER A 78 0.60 -14.82 26.87
CA SER A 78 1.58 -14.86 27.96
C SER A 78 0.90 -14.92 29.34
N SER A 79 1.41 -15.77 30.22
CA SER A 79 0.90 -15.93 31.60
C SER A 79 1.13 -14.69 32.48
N ASP A 80 2.09 -13.84 32.12
CA ASP A 80 2.51 -12.65 32.86
C ASP A 80 1.87 -11.36 32.34
N CYS A 81 0.74 -11.48 31.64
CA CYS A 81 0.05 -10.37 31.00
C CYS A 81 -0.46 -9.35 32.03
N THR A 82 0.24 -8.21 32.16
CA THR A 82 -0.31 -7.04 32.85
C THR A 82 -1.15 -6.20 31.88
N PRO A 83 -2.27 -5.58 32.32
CA PRO A 83 -3.15 -4.78 31.47
C PRO A 83 -2.43 -3.66 30.71
N ASP A 84 -1.37 -3.10 31.31
CA ASP A 84 -0.58 -1.99 30.75
C ASP A 84 0.33 -2.44 29.59
N THR A 85 0.53 -3.74 29.39
CA THR A 85 1.40 -4.31 28.34
C THR A 85 0.61 -4.67 27.07
N LEU A 86 -0.73 -4.67 27.15
CA LEU A 86 -1.58 -4.99 26.00
C LEU A 86 -1.84 -3.74 25.14
N PRO A 87 -1.85 -3.88 23.80
CA PRO A 87 -2.22 -2.78 22.91
C PRO A 87 -3.67 -2.36 23.17
N SER A 88 -3.92 -1.04 23.13
CA SER A 88 -5.28 -0.50 23.28
C SER A 88 -6.16 -0.90 22.09
N SER A 89 -7.48 -0.97 22.32
CA SER A 89 -8.45 -1.25 21.23
C SER A 89 -8.30 -0.30 20.04
N GLU A 90 -8.01 0.97 20.30
CA GLU A 90 -7.75 1.98 19.26
C GLU A 90 -6.51 1.62 18.43
N ALA A 91 -5.39 1.25 19.07
CA ALA A 91 -4.17 0.84 18.38
C ALA A 91 -4.39 -0.42 17.52
N ILE A 92 -5.22 -1.36 17.99
CA ILE A 92 -5.57 -2.56 17.23
C ILE A 92 -6.38 -2.20 15.98
N ASN A 93 -7.35 -1.29 16.11
CA ASN A 93 -8.16 -0.84 14.98
C ASN A 93 -7.31 -0.06 13.95
N GLU A 94 -6.38 0.78 14.41
CA GLU A 94 -5.44 1.47 13.51
C GLU A 94 -4.56 0.49 12.75
N LEU A 95 -3.99 -0.49 13.45
CA LEU A 95 -3.16 -1.53 12.84
C LEU A 95 -3.96 -2.37 11.84
N GLN A 96 -5.21 -2.72 12.16
CA GLN A 96 -6.12 -3.39 11.24
C GLN A 96 -6.34 -2.58 9.96
N ILE A 97 -6.58 -1.27 10.08
CA ILE A 97 -6.78 -0.37 8.94
C ILE A 97 -5.51 -0.30 8.07
N GLU A 98 -4.35 -0.12 8.69
CA GLU A 98 -3.06 -0.06 7.99
C GLU A 98 -2.77 -1.34 7.22
N TYR A 99 -2.98 -2.50 7.86
CA TYR A 99 -2.74 -3.80 7.25
C TYR A 99 -3.71 -4.04 6.10
N THR A 100 -5.00 -3.73 6.30
CA THR A 100 -6.01 -3.89 5.26
C THR A 100 -5.68 -3.04 4.04
N ASN A 101 -5.32 -1.77 4.24
CA ASN A 101 -4.96 -0.88 3.14
C ASN A 101 -3.70 -1.37 2.40
N MET A 102 -2.66 -1.78 3.12
CA MET A 102 -1.41 -2.22 2.51
C MET A 102 -1.58 -3.56 1.78
N LEU A 103 -2.27 -4.53 2.37
CA LEU A 103 -2.55 -5.83 1.75
C LEU A 103 -3.44 -5.66 0.50
N THR A 104 -4.46 -4.81 0.58
CA THR A 104 -5.31 -4.47 -0.58
C THR A 104 -4.46 -3.85 -1.69
N ALA A 105 -3.60 -2.89 -1.37
CA ALA A 105 -2.69 -2.28 -2.33
C ALA A 105 -1.74 -3.29 -2.99
N ILE A 106 -1.25 -4.28 -2.24
CA ILE A 106 -0.41 -5.36 -2.78
C ILE A 106 -1.22 -6.28 -3.69
N ILE A 107 -2.45 -6.65 -3.30
CA ILE A 107 -3.34 -7.49 -4.13
C ILE A 107 -3.67 -6.78 -5.44
N ASP A 108 -4.09 -5.51 -5.38
CA ASP A 108 -4.42 -4.71 -6.55
C ASP A 108 -3.20 -4.53 -7.47
N LEU A 109 -2.02 -4.41 -6.88
CA LEU A 109 -0.77 -4.38 -7.62
C LEU A 109 -0.46 -5.69 -8.33
N LEU A 110 -0.63 -6.83 -7.65
CA LEU A 110 -0.40 -8.15 -8.24
C LEU A 110 -1.41 -8.45 -9.35
N ASP A 111 -2.67 -8.07 -9.16
CA ASP A 111 -3.71 -8.18 -10.19
C ASP A 111 -3.41 -7.26 -11.39
N GLY A 112 -3.00 -6.02 -11.11
CA GLY A 112 -2.54 -5.07 -12.12
C GLY A 112 -1.30 -5.55 -12.89
N ALA A 113 -0.47 -6.42 -12.30
CA ALA A 113 0.71 -7.02 -12.92
C ALA A 113 0.42 -8.36 -13.63
N LYS A 114 -0.80 -8.89 -13.56
CA LYS A 114 -1.17 -10.22 -14.07
C LYS A 114 -0.82 -10.42 -15.55
N TYR A 115 -0.94 -9.36 -16.36
CA TYR A 115 -0.59 -9.38 -17.78
C TYR A 115 0.88 -9.73 -18.07
N LEU A 116 1.78 -9.57 -17.10
CA LEU A 116 3.19 -9.96 -17.23
C LEU A 116 3.38 -11.48 -17.18
N GLY A 117 2.48 -12.20 -16.50
CA GLY A 117 2.52 -13.67 -16.39
C GLY A 117 1.62 -14.40 -17.40
N GLU A 118 0.72 -13.69 -18.07
CA GLU A 118 -0.21 -14.27 -19.05
C GLU A 118 0.40 -14.43 -20.46
N GLY A 119 1.64 -13.96 -20.70
CA GLY A 119 2.29 -13.93 -22.01
C GLY A 119 3.17 -15.15 -22.37
N ASP A 120 3.48 -16.05 -21.42
CA ASP A 120 4.40 -17.18 -21.64
C ASP A 120 3.71 -18.50 -22.04
N CYS A 121 2.42 -18.48 -22.37
CA CYS A 121 1.66 -19.65 -22.83
C CYS A 121 1.59 -19.80 -24.36
N HIS A 122 2.50 -19.16 -25.10
CA HIS A 122 2.68 -19.47 -26.53
C HIS A 122 3.99 -20.24 -26.71
N GLU A 123 3.83 -21.47 -27.21
CA GLU A 123 4.83 -22.48 -27.59
C GLU A 123 6.08 -21.95 -28.29
#